data_AF-A0AAV0K9B9-F1
#
_entry.id   AF-A0AAV0K9B9-F1
#
_cell.length_a   1.000
_cell.length_b   1.000
_cell.length_c   1.000
_cell.angle_alpha   90.00
_cell.angle_beta   90.00
_cell.angle_gamma   90.00
#
_symmetry.space_group_name_H-M   'P 1'
#
loop_
_entity.id
_entity.type
_entity.pdbx_description
1 polymer ?
#
loop_
_entity_poly.entity_id
_entity_poly.type
_entity_poly.pdbx_seq_one_letter_code
_entity_poly.pdbx_strand_id
1 'polypeptide(L)'
;MSRFRSLWQASLNATKKALTWNLEDLMPPSERLIFSFNSKEELKKWHLYSDSEYGGVFSGNLSVDLAEDSKWNISRGGFCGMRSKKFDGFIDLDSYDTIALKLRGDGRSYISTIPLARYLPTWRGNVINAEMEMNQARILGMSLSVNAEGGVPGTRTGTGDFRVELDWIKAIRTGEYT
;
A
#
# COMPACT_ATOMS: atom_id res chain seq x y z
N MET A 1 -18.20 -7.16 -41.22
CA MET A 1 -16.89 -6.80 -41.82
C MET A 1 -15.92 -6.03 -40.89
N SER A 2 -16.28 -5.57 -39.68
CA SER A 2 -15.36 -4.72 -38.87
C SER A 2 -14.35 -5.48 -37.99
N ARG A 3 -14.67 -6.68 -37.49
CA ARG A 3 -13.79 -7.46 -36.61
C ARG A 3 -12.52 -7.99 -37.28
N PHE A 4 -12.59 -8.29 -38.58
CA PHE A 4 -11.43 -8.77 -39.33
C PHE A 4 -10.43 -7.64 -39.59
N ARG A 5 -10.93 -6.43 -39.89
CA ARG A 5 -10.10 -5.22 -40.02
C ARG A 5 -9.44 -4.83 -38.70
N SER A 6 -10.16 -4.93 -37.57
CA SER A 6 -9.59 -4.61 -36.27
C SER A 6 -8.49 -5.59 -35.85
N LEU A 7 -8.65 -6.88 -36.13
CA LEU A 7 -7.61 -7.88 -35.87
C LEU A 7 -6.37 -7.66 -36.74
N TRP A 8 -6.57 -7.33 -38.02
CA TRP A 8 -5.48 -7.05 -38.94
C TRP A 8 -4.74 -5.76 -38.59
N GLN A 9 -5.45 -4.71 -38.17
CA GLN A 9 -4.85 -3.48 -37.66
C GLN A 9 -4.12 -3.69 -36.33
N ALA A 10 -4.68 -4.50 -35.41
CA ALA A 10 -3.98 -4.87 -34.19
C ALA A 10 -2.68 -5.63 -34.48
N SER A 11 -2.71 -6.57 -35.45
CA SER A 11 -1.52 -7.30 -35.89
C SER A 11 -0.48 -6.38 -36.51
N LEU A 12 -0.86 -5.50 -37.46
CA LEU A 12 0.07 -4.55 -38.06
C LEU A 12 0.67 -3.57 -37.06
N ASN A 13 -0.13 -3.09 -36.10
CA ASN A 13 0.35 -2.19 -35.05
C ASN A 13 1.31 -2.90 -34.10
N ALA A 14 1.03 -4.16 -33.75
CA ALA A 14 1.93 -4.99 -32.93
C ALA A 14 3.26 -5.26 -33.66
N THR A 15 3.23 -5.59 -34.95
CA THR A 15 4.45 -5.82 -35.74
C THR A 15 5.26 -4.54 -35.93
N LYS A 16 4.60 -3.40 -36.16
CA LYS A 16 5.28 -2.09 -36.20
C LYS A 16 5.97 -1.78 -34.87
N LYS A 17 5.28 -1.95 -33.74
CA LYS A 17 5.86 -1.76 -32.40
C LYS A 17 7.04 -2.70 -32.12
N ALA A 18 6.93 -3.96 -32.52
CA ALA A 18 8.01 -4.94 -32.36
C ALA A 18 9.25 -4.61 -33.20
N LEU A 19 9.06 -4.06 -34.40
CA LEU A 19 10.16 -3.68 -35.30
C LEU A 19 10.81 -2.34 -34.93
N THR A 20 10.10 -1.45 -34.24
CA THR A 20 10.63 -0.12 -33.87
C THR A 20 11.66 -0.15 -32.73
N TRP A 21 11.88 -1.30 -32.06
CA TRP A 21 12.88 -1.45 -30.99
C TRP A 21 12.85 -0.30 -29.96
N ASN A 22 11.65 0.22 -29.65
CA ASN A 22 11.49 1.25 -28.63
C ASN A 22 11.62 0.58 -27.26
N LEU A 23 12.64 0.94 -26.49
CA LEU A 23 12.83 0.41 -25.13
C LEU A 23 11.62 0.72 -24.24
N GLU A 24 10.95 1.87 -24.41
CA GLU A 24 9.73 2.20 -23.69
C GLU A 24 8.54 1.26 -23.97
N ASP A 25 8.47 0.63 -25.15
CA ASP A 25 7.41 -0.35 -25.46
C ASP A 25 7.72 -1.75 -24.87
N LEU A 26 8.98 -2.01 -24.51
CA LEU A 26 9.43 -3.25 -23.85
C LEU A 26 9.38 -3.16 -22.32
N MET A 27 9.48 -1.95 -21.78
CA MET A 27 9.41 -1.70 -20.35
C MET A 27 7.95 -1.52 -19.91
N PRO A 28 7.56 -2.05 -18.74
CA PRO A 28 6.24 -1.73 -18.19
C PRO A 28 6.13 -0.22 -17.94
N PRO A 29 4.90 0.32 -17.86
CA PRO A 29 4.65 1.73 -17.60
C PRO A 29 5.44 2.24 -16.39
N SER A 30 5.83 3.52 -16.41
CA SER A 30 6.54 4.12 -15.27
C SER A 30 5.70 4.20 -14.00
N GLU A 31 4.36 4.11 -14.12
CA GLU A 31 3.45 3.99 -12.98
C GLU A 31 2.44 2.85 -13.16
N ARG A 32 2.16 2.15 -12.07
CA ARG A 32 1.11 1.13 -11.99
C ARG A 32 0.19 1.42 -10.83
N LEU A 33 -1.09 1.57 -11.11
CA LEU A 33 -2.13 1.65 -10.08
C LEU A 33 -2.30 0.27 -9.43
N ILE A 34 -2.07 0.21 -8.11
CA ILE A 34 -2.24 -1.02 -7.32
C ILE A 34 -3.66 -1.03 -6.73
N PHE A 35 -4.03 0.06 -6.05
CA PHE A 35 -5.32 0.19 -5.38
C PHE A 35 -5.92 1.57 -5.63
N SER A 36 -7.24 1.61 -5.81
CA SER A 36 -8.02 2.84 -5.97
C SER A 36 -9.23 2.80 -5.05
N PHE A 37 -9.23 3.64 -4.03
CA PHE A 37 -10.24 3.65 -2.97
C PHE A 37 -11.47 4.50 -3.35
N ASN A 38 -11.82 4.50 -4.64
CA ASN A 38 -12.98 5.22 -5.17
C ASN A 38 -14.25 4.38 -5.26
N SER A 39 -14.18 3.08 -4.95
CA SER A 39 -15.28 2.14 -5.10
C SER A 39 -15.46 1.26 -3.86
N LYS A 40 -16.70 0.87 -3.59
CA LYS A 40 -17.04 -0.04 -2.47
C LYS A 40 -16.52 -1.45 -2.74
N GLU A 41 -16.37 -1.82 -4.00
CA GLU A 41 -15.81 -3.09 -4.46
C GLU A 41 -14.34 -3.20 -4.07
N GLU A 42 -13.58 -2.10 -4.20
CA GLU A 42 -12.19 -2.08 -3.74
C GLU A 42 -12.11 -2.23 -2.23
N LEU A 43 -12.98 -1.54 -1.48
CA LEU A 43 -13.02 -1.65 -0.01
C LEU A 43 -13.30 -3.09 0.45
N LYS A 44 -14.10 -3.86 -0.29
CA LYS A 44 -14.33 -5.28 0.01
C LYS A 44 -13.07 -6.13 -0.13
N LYS A 45 -12.02 -5.67 -0.82
CA LYS A 45 -10.71 -6.34 -0.89
C LYS A 45 -9.84 -6.04 0.33
N TRP A 46 -10.31 -5.24 1.29
CA TRP A 46 -9.57 -4.90 2.50
C TRP A 46 -10.32 -5.39 3.74
N HIS A 47 -9.55 -5.74 4.75
CA HIS A 47 -10.01 -6.04 6.09
C HIS A 47 -9.47 -4.98 7.04
N LEU A 48 -10.34 -4.47 7.90
CA LEU A 48 -10.00 -3.51 8.93
C LEU A 48 -9.75 -4.27 10.21
N TYR A 49 -8.74 -3.85 10.94
CA TYR A 49 -8.32 -4.49 12.18
C TYR A 49 -7.89 -3.41 13.19
N SER A 50 -8.13 -3.71 14.45
CA SER A 50 -7.73 -2.93 15.61
C SER A 50 -7.43 -3.91 16.74
N ASP A 51 -6.80 -3.41 17.79
CA ASP A 51 -6.57 -4.14 19.04
C ASP A 51 -7.86 -4.68 19.70
N SER A 52 -9.02 -4.06 19.43
CA SER A 52 -10.34 -4.65 19.63
C SER A 52 -10.93 -5.12 18.29
N GLU A 53 -11.14 -6.42 18.14
CA GLU A 53 -11.85 -7.04 17.01
C GLU A 53 -13.15 -6.27 16.66
N TYR A 54 -13.52 -6.24 15.37
CA TYR A 54 -14.75 -5.69 14.76
C TYR A 54 -14.73 -4.26 14.15
N GLY A 55 -14.70 -4.24 12.80
CA GLY A 55 -15.53 -3.35 11.96
C GLY A 55 -15.12 -1.89 11.83
N GLY A 56 -14.18 -1.58 10.94
CA GLY A 56 -13.87 -0.19 10.60
C GLY A 56 -14.76 0.40 9.49
N VAL A 57 -15.05 1.69 9.62
CA VAL A 57 -14.88 2.64 8.51
C VAL A 57 -13.57 3.37 8.84
N PHE A 58 -12.82 3.86 7.85
CA PHE A 58 -11.64 4.68 8.12
C PHE A 58 -12.07 6.08 8.63
N SER A 59 -12.51 6.10 9.89
CA SER A 59 -12.75 7.23 10.80
C SER A 59 -13.07 6.63 12.19
N GLY A 60 -12.27 6.93 13.22
CA GLY A 60 -12.52 6.45 14.59
C GLY A 60 -11.42 6.84 15.61
N ASN A 61 -11.82 6.95 16.89
CA ASN A 61 -11.01 7.31 18.06
C ASN A 61 -10.05 6.19 18.47
N LEU A 62 -8.77 6.52 18.72
CA LEU A 62 -7.77 5.60 19.24
C LEU A 62 -7.72 5.72 20.77
N SER A 63 -8.21 4.69 21.48
CA SER A 63 -8.18 4.63 22.95
C SER A 63 -7.09 3.69 23.45
N VAL A 64 -6.50 4.02 24.60
CA VAL A 64 -5.52 3.20 25.34
C VAL A 64 -6.18 2.58 26.59
N ASP A 65 -7.46 2.85 26.82
CA ASP A 65 -8.20 2.35 27.98
C ASP A 65 -8.55 0.87 27.79
N LEU A 66 -7.93 0.01 28.61
CA LEU A 66 -8.24 -1.42 28.71
C LEU A 66 -9.35 -1.62 29.76
N ALA A 67 -10.32 -2.50 29.49
CA ALA A 67 -11.25 -2.95 30.52
C ALA A 67 -10.46 -3.58 31.68
N GLU A 68 -10.79 -3.16 32.91
CA GLU A 68 -10.01 -3.38 34.16
C GLU A 68 -9.71 -4.86 34.48
N ASP A 69 -10.36 -5.80 33.82
CA ASP A 69 -10.37 -7.23 34.09
C ASP A 69 -9.70 -8.09 33.00
N SER A 70 -9.05 -7.47 32.00
CA SER A 70 -8.34 -8.18 30.93
C SER A 70 -6.88 -8.53 31.29
N LYS A 71 -6.64 -9.77 31.72
CA LYS A 71 -5.28 -10.32 31.97
C LYS A 71 -4.51 -10.60 30.68
N TRP A 72 -4.00 -9.58 29.99
CA TRP A 72 -2.99 -9.80 28.94
C TRP A 72 -1.92 -8.70 28.92
N ASN A 73 -0.67 -9.15 28.84
CA ASN A 73 0.54 -8.33 28.89
C ASN A 73 0.72 -7.60 27.55
N ILE A 74 -0.08 -6.55 27.31
CA ILE A 74 0.05 -5.65 26.16
C ILE A 74 0.85 -4.43 26.60
N SER A 75 1.98 -4.17 25.94
CA SER A 75 2.73 -2.94 26.13
C SER A 75 1.99 -1.75 25.49
N ARG A 76 1.18 -1.05 26.29
CA ARG A 76 0.82 0.39 26.27
C ARG A 76 0.52 1.16 24.95
N GLY A 77 0.28 0.53 23.80
CA GLY A 77 -0.05 1.25 22.57
C GLY A 77 -1.22 0.62 21.80
N GLY A 78 -2.30 1.39 21.64
CA GLY A 78 -3.39 1.01 20.74
C GLY A 78 -3.00 1.18 19.27
N PHE A 79 -3.53 0.32 18.40
CA PHE A 79 -3.33 0.44 16.95
C PHE A 79 -4.61 0.14 16.17
N CYS A 80 -4.71 0.77 15.01
CA CYS A 80 -5.71 0.45 14.01
C CYS A 80 -5.06 0.31 12.64
N GLY A 81 -5.66 -0.44 11.74
CA GLY A 81 -5.14 -0.55 10.39
C GLY A 81 -6.10 -1.19 9.41
N MET A 82 -5.64 -1.20 8.18
CA MET A 82 -6.25 -1.92 7.08
C MET A 82 -5.23 -2.84 6.45
N ARG A 83 -5.67 -4.05 6.10
CA ARG A 83 -4.86 -5.04 5.40
C ARG A 83 -5.60 -5.54 4.19
N SER A 84 -4.91 -5.63 3.06
CA SER A 84 -5.49 -6.24 1.88
C SER A 84 -5.79 -7.72 2.16
N LYS A 85 -6.93 -8.19 1.66
CA LYS A 85 -7.19 -9.62 1.52
C LYS A 85 -6.04 -10.27 0.77
N LYS A 86 -5.84 -11.56 1.04
CA LYS A 86 -4.86 -12.35 0.30
C LYS A 86 -5.15 -12.20 -1.19
N PHE A 87 -4.13 -11.81 -1.94
CA PHE A 87 -4.24 -11.69 -3.39
C PHE A 87 -4.53 -13.05 -4.02
N ASP A 88 -5.27 -13.05 -5.11
CA ASP A 88 -5.38 -14.22 -5.98
C ASP A 88 -4.10 -14.32 -6.82
N GLY A 89 -3.02 -14.77 -6.17
CA GLY A 89 -1.66 -14.77 -6.71
C GLY A 89 -0.72 -13.84 -5.93
N PHE A 90 0.00 -12.97 -6.65
CA PHE A 90 0.93 -12.00 -6.09
C PHE A 90 1.00 -10.76 -6.98
N ILE A 91 1.50 -9.66 -6.41
CA ILE A 91 1.82 -8.46 -7.16
C ILE A 91 3.33 -8.45 -7.40
N ASP A 92 3.70 -8.44 -8.67
CA ASP A 92 5.06 -8.24 -9.11
C ASP A 92 5.38 -6.73 -9.17
N LEU A 93 6.32 -6.31 -8.33
CA LEU A 93 6.82 -4.94 -8.25
C LEU A 93 8.27 -4.81 -8.76
N ASP A 94 8.87 -5.85 -9.33
CA ASP A 94 10.30 -5.89 -9.70
C ASP A 94 10.71 -4.77 -10.66
N SER A 95 9.75 -4.28 -11.48
CA SER A 95 9.98 -3.18 -12.41
C SER A 95 9.77 -1.77 -11.82
N TYR A 96 9.53 -1.65 -10.51
CA TYR A 96 9.24 -0.40 -9.82
C TYR A 96 10.15 -0.29 -8.58
N ASP A 97 10.58 0.93 -8.25
CA ASP A 97 11.51 1.17 -7.13
C ASP A 97 10.81 1.82 -5.93
N THR A 98 9.60 2.35 -6.11
CA THR A 98 8.92 3.19 -5.12
C THR A 98 7.43 2.87 -5.03
N ILE A 99 6.90 2.80 -3.81
CA ILE A 99 5.46 2.84 -3.55
C ILE A 99 5.06 4.27 -3.22
N ALA A 100 4.01 4.76 -3.89
CA ALA A 100 3.39 6.03 -3.58
C ALA A 100 1.97 5.82 -3.09
N LEU A 101 1.57 6.60 -2.09
CA LEU A 101 0.19 6.66 -1.63
C LEU A 101 -0.28 8.11 -1.57
N LYS A 102 -1.50 8.36 -2.05
CA LYS A 102 -2.17 9.65 -1.88
C LYS A 102 -3.13 9.55 -0.71
N LEU A 103 -2.93 10.43 0.28
CA LEU A 103 -3.68 10.41 1.53
C LEU A 103 -4.10 11.82 1.98
N ARG A 104 -5.14 11.89 2.82
CA ARG A 104 -5.60 13.12 3.49
C ARG A 104 -5.82 12.86 4.98
N GLY A 105 -5.45 13.79 5.86
CA GLY A 105 -5.79 13.69 7.28
C GLY A 105 -6.42 14.95 7.85
N ASP A 106 -5.94 16.11 7.40
CA ASP A 106 -6.39 17.46 7.78
C ASP A 106 -7.24 18.12 6.67
N GLY A 107 -7.72 17.33 5.70
CA GLY A 107 -8.41 17.81 4.50
C GLY A 107 -7.49 18.19 3.33
N ARG A 108 -6.17 18.31 3.54
CA ARG A 108 -5.20 18.53 2.46
C ARG A 108 -4.76 17.20 1.86
N SER A 109 -4.43 17.22 0.56
CA SER A 109 -3.91 16.06 -0.16
C SER A 109 -2.40 16.00 -0.09
N TYR A 110 -1.87 14.90 0.42
CA TYR A 110 -0.45 14.60 0.47
C TYR A 110 -0.16 13.35 -0.36
N ILE A 111 1.02 13.33 -0.97
CA ILE A 111 1.60 12.13 -1.58
C ILE A 111 2.78 11.74 -0.70
N SER A 112 2.75 10.51 -0.19
CA SER A 112 3.87 9.91 0.53
C SER A 112 4.50 8.83 -0.35
N THR A 113 5.82 8.89 -0.49
CA THR A 113 6.61 7.96 -1.30
C THR A 113 7.56 7.17 -0.42
N ILE A 114 7.57 5.85 -0.61
CA ILE A 114 8.36 4.91 0.17
C ILE A 114 9.22 4.11 -0.83
N PRO A 115 10.54 4.37 -0.90
CA PRO A 115 11.44 3.57 -1.72
C PRO A 115 11.48 2.13 -1.19
N LEU A 116 11.36 1.14 -2.07
CA LEU A 116 11.37 -0.28 -1.70
C LEU A 116 12.71 -0.70 -1.08
N ALA A 117 13.81 -0.09 -1.52
CA ALA A 117 15.15 -0.30 -0.96
C ALA A 117 15.28 0.13 0.52
N ARG A 118 14.34 0.94 1.05
CA ARG A 118 14.32 1.37 2.46
C ARG A 118 13.39 0.52 3.33
N TYR A 119 12.88 -0.60 2.81
CA TYR A 119 12.01 -1.47 3.58
C TYR A 119 12.80 -2.14 4.71
N LEU A 120 12.30 -1.99 5.95
CA LEU A 120 12.89 -2.61 7.13
C LEU A 120 12.01 -3.76 7.62
N PRO A 121 12.56 -4.96 7.85
CA PRO A 121 11.79 -6.04 8.42
C PRO A 121 11.37 -5.68 9.85
N THR A 122 10.13 -6.02 10.20
CA THR A 122 9.57 -5.74 11.53
C THR A 122 8.92 -6.98 12.13
N TRP A 123 8.96 -7.07 13.46
CA TRP A 123 8.26 -8.09 14.24
C TRP A 123 7.52 -7.40 15.40
N ARG A 124 6.19 -7.58 15.45
CA ARG A 124 5.32 -6.96 16.47
C ARG A 124 5.60 -5.46 16.64
N GLY A 125 5.70 -4.73 15.52
CA GLY A 125 5.93 -3.27 15.51
C GLY A 125 7.37 -2.83 15.76
N ASN A 126 8.30 -3.75 16.01
CA ASN A 126 9.71 -3.43 16.24
C ASN A 126 10.55 -3.78 15.01
N VAL A 127 11.48 -2.90 14.63
CA VAL A 127 12.47 -3.19 13.58
C VAL A 127 13.38 -4.32 14.08
N ILE A 128 13.52 -5.37 13.27
CA ILE A 128 14.46 -6.45 13.57
C ILE A 128 15.78 -6.15 12.87
N ASN A 129 16.89 -6.39 13.58
CA ASN A 129 18.22 -6.32 12.99
C ASN A 129 18.49 -7.60 12.20
N ALA A 130 17.94 -7.67 11.00
CA ALA A 130 18.14 -8.77 10.05
C ALA A 130 18.46 -8.18 8.68
N GLU A 131 19.57 -8.60 8.09
CA GLU A 131 19.87 -8.35 6.68
C GLU A 131 18.96 -9.25 5.84
N MET A 132 17.78 -8.73 5.49
CA MET A 132 16.82 -9.42 4.64
C MET A 132 16.30 -8.46 3.58
N GLU A 133 16.61 -8.77 2.33
CA GLU A 133 16.07 -8.03 1.20
C GLU A 133 14.60 -8.41 0.97
N MET A 134 13.78 -7.40 0.67
CA MET A 134 12.38 -7.60 0.29
C MET A 134 12.29 -8.22 -1.11
N ASN A 135 11.61 -9.36 -1.24
CA ASN A 135 11.30 -9.92 -2.56
C ASN A 135 10.20 -9.09 -3.25
N GLN A 136 10.61 -8.19 -4.14
CA GLN A 136 9.71 -7.27 -4.85
C GLN A 136 8.85 -7.97 -5.90
N ALA A 137 9.35 -9.06 -6.49
CA ALA A 137 8.62 -9.83 -7.51
C ALA A 137 7.41 -10.60 -6.95
N ARG A 138 7.29 -10.75 -5.62
CA ARG A 138 6.24 -11.57 -5.01
C ARG A 138 5.62 -10.94 -3.76
N ILE A 139 4.87 -9.87 -3.95
CA ILE A 139 4.10 -9.26 -2.85
C ILE A 139 2.78 -10.01 -2.65
N LEU A 140 2.55 -10.48 -1.42
CA LEU A 140 1.37 -11.29 -1.07
C LEU A 140 0.24 -10.50 -0.40
N GLY A 141 0.55 -9.31 0.09
CA GLY A 141 -0.40 -8.43 0.76
C GLY A 141 0.25 -7.11 1.15
N MET A 142 -0.59 -6.11 1.37
CA MET A 142 -0.18 -4.79 1.85
C MET A 142 -1.04 -4.40 3.05
N SER A 143 -0.47 -3.64 3.98
CA SER A 143 -1.20 -3.13 5.13
C SER A 143 -0.73 -1.73 5.49
N LEU A 144 -1.67 -0.94 6.01
CA LEU A 144 -1.41 0.36 6.60
C LEU A 144 -1.92 0.33 8.03
N SER A 145 -1.11 0.80 8.98
CA SER A 145 -1.50 0.92 10.39
C SER A 145 -1.11 2.27 10.96
N VAL A 146 -1.94 2.77 11.87
CA VAL A 146 -1.68 3.94 12.72
C VAL A 146 -1.49 3.43 14.15
N ASN A 147 -0.50 4.00 14.83
CA ASN A 147 -0.15 3.65 16.20
C ASN A 147 -0.34 4.87 17.11
N ALA A 148 -0.82 4.66 18.33
CA ALA A 148 -0.99 5.70 19.35
C ALA A 148 0.35 6.20 19.89
N GLU A 149 1.37 5.36 19.81
CA GLU A 149 2.70 5.61 20.36
C GLU A 149 3.78 5.41 19.30
N GLY A 150 4.87 6.18 19.41
CA GLY A 150 6.00 6.17 18.46
C GLY A 150 5.95 7.32 17.46
N GLY A 151 6.89 7.31 16.51
CA GLY A 151 7.07 8.37 15.53
C GLY A 151 8.36 9.19 15.75
N VAL A 152 8.53 10.23 14.94
CA VAL A 152 9.70 11.12 15.04
C VAL A 152 9.55 12.08 16.21
N PRO A 153 10.65 12.62 16.77
CA PRO A 153 10.57 13.63 17.82
C PRO A 153 9.63 14.79 17.42
N GLY A 154 8.66 15.10 18.29
CA GLY A 154 7.65 16.13 18.04
C GLY A 154 6.34 15.61 17.41
N THR A 155 6.23 14.32 17.09
CA THR A 155 4.94 13.69 16.74
C THR A 155 3.99 13.75 17.93
N ARG A 156 2.73 14.12 17.68
CA ARG A 156 1.66 14.00 18.69
C ARG A 156 1.36 12.51 18.90
N THR A 157 1.56 12.04 20.12
CA THR A 157 1.27 10.68 20.56
C THR A 157 0.21 10.69 21.66
N GLY A 158 -0.44 9.56 21.89
CA GLY A 158 -1.50 9.39 22.87
C GLY A 158 -2.87 9.20 22.24
N THR A 159 -3.88 9.13 23.09
CA THR A 159 -5.26 8.90 22.68
C THR A 159 -5.82 10.08 21.89
N GLY A 160 -6.75 9.81 20.98
CA GLY A 160 -7.44 10.86 20.25
C GLY A 160 -8.09 10.40 18.96
N ASP A 161 -8.91 11.30 18.43
CA ASP A 161 -9.49 11.13 17.11
C ASP A 161 -8.43 11.35 16.05
N PHE A 162 -8.34 10.41 15.12
CA PHE A 162 -7.56 10.58 13.90
C PHE A 162 -8.44 10.26 12.71
N ARG A 163 -8.07 10.84 11.57
CA ARG A 163 -8.69 10.55 10.29
C ARG A 163 -7.58 10.46 9.27
N VAL A 164 -7.55 9.37 8.51
CA VAL A 164 -6.76 9.29 7.29
C VAL A 164 -7.70 8.82 6.19
N GLU A 165 -7.65 9.44 5.04
CA GLU A 165 -8.34 8.99 3.85
C GLU A 165 -7.28 8.58 2.85
N LEU A 166 -7.45 7.42 2.22
CA LEU A 166 -6.62 7.01 1.11
C LEU A 166 -7.40 7.23 -0.17
N ASP A 167 -6.74 7.83 -1.16
CA ASP A 167 -7.28 7.93 -2.51
C ASP A 167 -6.79 6.75 -3.36
N TRP A 168 -5.48 6.51 -3.39
CA TRP A 168 -4.86 5.44 -4.17
C TRP A 168 -3.50 5.02 -3.63
N ILE A 169 -3.06 3.83 -4.05
CA ILE A 169 -1.69 3.32 -3.91
C ILE A 169 -1.18 2.94 -5.30
N LYS A 170 0.02 3.42 -5.65
CA LYS A 170 0.70 3.18 -6.93
C LYS A 170 2.11 2.63 -6.69
N ALA A 171 2.58 1.82 -7.63
CA ALA A 171 4.00 1.56 -7.83
C ALA A 171 4.53 2.54 -8.87
N ILE A 172 5.71 3.10 -8.62
CA ILE A 172 6.35 4.10 -9.47
C ILE A 172 7.79 3.65 -9.72
N ARG A 173 8.24 3.80 -10.98
CA ARG A 173 9.64 3.73 -11.37
C ARG A 173 10.17 5.15 -11.46
N THR A 174 10.96 5.54 -10.47
CA THR A 174 11.58 6.88 -10.39
C THR A 174 12.91 6.92 -11.13
N GLY A 175 13.62 5.79 -11.22
CA GLY A 175 14.95 5.71 -11.83
C GLY A 175 16.06 6.33 -10.96
N GLU A 176 15.76 6.70 -9.72
CA GLU A 176 16.72 7.32 -8.79
C GLU A 176 17.48 6.29 -7.93
N TYR A 177 17.02 5.04 -7.89
CA TYR A 177 17.53 3.99 -7.00
C TYR A 177 18.02 2.72 -7.73
N THR A 178 18.22 2.79 -9.05
CA THR A 178 18.87 1.74 -9.86
C THR A 178 20.37 1.94 -9.95
#